data_AF-J9ZAN9-F1
#
_entry.id   AF-J9ZAN9-F1
#
_cell.length_a   1.000
_cell.length_b   1.000
_cell.length_c   1.000
_cell.angle_alpha   90.00
_cell.angle_beta   90.00
_cell.angle_gamma   90.00
#
_symmetry.space_group_name_H-M   'P 1'
#
loop_
_entity.id
_entity.type
_entity.pdbx_description
1 polymer ?
#
loop_
_entity_poly.entity_id
_entity_poly.type
_entity_poly.pdbx_seq_one_letter_code
_entity_poly.pdbx_strand_id
1 'polypeptide(L)'
;MKNQRQKILPCIVLTLLLWMGWGEQASFADWTLVGPKTYIVGIPPRYVHAWAHPRRIGRQKESNWCWAASVAMVLNFAHVPVTQEQIVKRMFGSDVNRPANMLQIMQAIDGWRSRFQGKVVVVKAFLEPSSEQILHDLYLNYPVILALKVGDKIGHAVVVTAAKFTEVNGGKQVDYFLVRDPWPNNPSEARLEPPLFKDIVGAIGVRISLRKE
;
A
#
# COMPACT_ATOMS: atom_id res chain seq x y z
N MET A 1 32.64 -74.86 13.30
CA MET A 1 32.51 -73.48 13.85
C MET A 1 33.27 -72.54 12.92
N LYS A 2 32.69 -72.09 11.79
CA LYS A 2 31.99 -70.80 11.59
C LYS A 2 32.72 -69.59 12.20
N ASN A 3 33.47 -68.84 11.37
CA ASN A 3 33.05 -67.50 10.92
C ASN A 3 34.10 -66.83 10.01
N GLN A 4 33.82 -66.87 8.70
CA GLN A 4 34.26 -65.89 7.73
C GLN A 4 33.43 -64.61 7.96
N ARG A 5 34.06 -63.44 8.13
CA ARG A 5 33.37 -62.14 8.03
C ARG A 5 33.89 -61.40 6.80
N GLN A 6 33.03 -61.39 5.78
CA GLN A 6 33.14 -60.60 4.56
C GLN A 6 33.03 -59.10 4.88
N LYS A 7 33.87 -58.30 4.25
CA LYS A 7 33.77 -56.83 4.16
C LYS A 7 32.90 -56.49 2.95
N ILE A 8 31.78 -55.77 3.13
CA ILE A 8 30.99 -55.20 2.03
C ILE A 8 30.55 -53.77 2.39
N LEU A 9 30.65 -52.92 1.37
CA LEU A 9 30.52 -51.46 1.22
C LEU A 9 29.47 -50.69 2.05
N PRO A 10 29.68 -49.38 2.30
CA PRO A 10 28.61 -48.49 2.73
C PRO A 10 27.73 -48.06 1.53
N CYS A 11 26.42 -48.22 1.68
CA CYS A 11 25.41 -47.63 0.80
C CYS A 11 25.41 -46.11 0.93
N ILE A 12 25.75 -45.41 -0.15
CA ILE A 12 25.47 -43.99 -0.32
C ILE A 12 23.99 -43.87 -0.71
N VAL A 13 23.15 -43.48 0.25
CA VAL A 13 21.77 -43.08 -0.03
C VAL A 13 21.79 -41.62 -0.48
N LEU A 14 21.70 -41.41 -1.79
CA LEU A 14 21.47 -40.11 -2.41
C LEU A 14 20.10 -39.59 -1.96
N THR A 15 20.06 -38.55 -1.14
CA THR A 15 18.84 -37.81 -0.83
C THR A 15 18.55 -36.84 -1.98
N LEU A 16 17.65 -37.24 -2.87
CA LEU A 16 17.00 -36.36 -3.84
C LEU A 16 16.13 -35.35 -3.09
N LEU A 17 16.68 -34.16 -2.81
CA LEU A 17 15.91 -33.01 -2.37
C LEU A 17 15.06 -32.52 -3.55
N LEU A 18 13.79 -32.92 -3.55
CA LEU A 18 12.73 -32.35 -4.37
C LEU A 18 12.63 -30.84 -4.07
N TRP A 19 13.12 -30.05 -5.02
CA TRP A 19 12.80 -28.63 -5.18
C TRP A 19 11.29 -28.50 -5.44
N MET A 20 10.49 -28.46 -4.38
CA MET A 20 9.14 -27.93 -4.46
C MET A 20 9.25 -26.41 -4.48
N GLY A 21 8.96 -25.83 -5.64
CA GLY A 21 8.96 -24.40 -5.86
C GLY A 21 8.18 -23.67 -4.78
N TRP A 22 8.86 -22.77 -4.08
CA TRP A 22 8.23 -21.65 -3.42
C TRP A 22 7.56 -20.79 -4.49
N GLY A 23 6.31 -21.11 -4.82
CA GLY A 23 5.40 -20.08 -5.29
C GLY A 23 5.27 -19.07 -4.16
N GLU A 24 5.70 -17.83 -4.37
CA GLU A 24 5.32 -16.73 -3.49
C GLU A 24 3.78 -16.76 -3.39
N GLN A 25 3.24 -17.22 -2.26
CA GLN A 25 1.85 -16.92 -1.95
C GLN A 25 1.74 -15.39 -1.98
N ALA A 26 1.04 -14.86 -2.98
CA ALA A 26 0.55 -13.50 -2.93
C ALA A 26 -0.27 -13.42 -1.63
N SER A 27 0.31 -12.85 -0.57
CA SER A 27 -0.43 -12.74 0.68
C SER A 27 -1.50 -11.68 0.45
N PHE A 28 -2.72 -12.14 0.19
CA PHE A 28 -3.88 -11.29 0.31
C PHE A 28 -3.89 -10.67 1.72
N ALA A 29 -4.31 -9.41 1.82
CA ALA A 29 -4.61 -8.86 3.14
C ALA A 29 -5.72 -9.71 3.74
N ASP A 30 -5.53 -10.17 4.98
CA ASP A 30 -6.53 -10.98 5.68
C ASP A 30 -7.28 -10.11 6.70
N TRP A 31 -8.55 -10.43 6.94
CA TRP A 31 -9.31 -9.85 8.03
C TRP A 31 -8.85 -10.51 9.31
N THR A 32 -7.94 -9.86 10.04
CA THR A 32 -7.39 -10.42 11.26
C THR A 32 -8.31 -10.10 12.43
N LEU A 33 -8.96 -11.12 13.01
CA LEU A 33 -9.74 -10.97 14.24
C LEU A 33 -8.80 -10.65 15.41
N VAL A 34 -9.01 -9.50 16.06
CA VAL A 34 -8.19 -9.02 17.18
C VAL A 34 -8.98 -8.83 18.48
N GLY A 35 -10.27 -9.13 18.47
CA GLY A 35 -11.16 -9.05 19.62
C GLY A 35 -12.61 -9.37 19.22
N PRO A 36 -13.56 -9.31 20.16
CA PRO A 36 -14.97 -9.58 19.87
C PRO A 36 -15.48 -8.67 18.73
N LYS A 37 -15.83 -9.29 17.59
CA LYS A 37 -16.28 -8.61 16.37
C LYS A 37 -15.36 -7.47 15.91
N THR A 38 -14.09 -7.51 16.29
CA THR A 38 -13.13 -6.43 16.03
C THR A 38 -12.00 -6.96 15.19
N TYR A 39 -11.73 -6.28 14.08
CA TYR A 39 -10.85 -6.77 13.03
C TYR A 39 -9.83 -5.70 12.63
N ILE A 40 -8.69 -6.17 12.17
CA ILE A 40 -7.72 -5.36 11.41
C ILE A 40 -7.72 -5.86 9.97
N VAL A 41 -7.80 -4.93 9.02
CA VAL A 41 -7.65 -5.20 7.59
C VAL A 41 -6.61 -4.26 7.03
N GLY A 42 -5.72 -4.76 6.18
CA GLY A 42 -4.68 -3.90 5.62
C GLY A 42 -3.58 -4.63 4.90
N ILE A 43 -2.80 -3.81 4.18
CA ILE A 43 -1.65 -4.25 3.42
C ILE A 43 -0.57 -4.73 4.39
N PRO A 44 0.01 -5.93 4.19
CA PRO A 44 1.12 -6.41 5.00
C PRO A 44 2.27 -5.38 5.09
N PRO A 45 2.77 -5.07 6.30
CA PRO A 45 3.79 -4.02 6.49
C PRO A 45 5.04 -4.19 5.64
N ARG A 46 5.45 -5.44 5.37
CA ARG A 46 6.60 -5.74 4.51
C ARG A 46 6.45 -5.18 3.10
N TYR A 47 5.24 -5.19 2.52
CA TYR A 47 5.00 -4.64 1.19
C TYR A 47 5.00 -3.13 1.19
N VAL A 48 4.40 -2.52 2.23
CA VAL A 48 4.44 -1.07 2.42
C VAL A 48 5.88 -0.57 2.57
N HIS A 49 6.70 -1.24 3.39
CA HIS A 49 8.09 -0.85 3.61
C HIS A 49 8.99 -1.06 2.39
N ALA A 50 8.77 -2.15 1.64
CA ALA A 50 9.55 -2.44 0.43
C ALA A 50 9.31 -1.42 -0.69
N TRP A 51 8.06 -1.04 -0.92
CA TRP A 51 7.68 -0.35 -2.16
C TRP A 51 7.21 1.09 -1.97
N ALA A 52 6.65 1.44 -0.82
CA ALA A 52 6.30 2.82 -0.47
C ALA A 52 7.36 3.49 0.41
N HIS A 53 8.61 3.00 0.39
CA HIS A 53 9.72 3.28 1.32
C HIS A 53 9.53 4.57 2.15
N PRO A 54 8.82 4.49 3.28
CA PRO A 54 8.27 5.67 3.96
C PRO A 54 9.35 6.62 4.50
N ARG A 55 10.58 6.14 4.65
CA ARG A 55 11.74 6.93 5.08
C ARG A 55 12.53 7.57 3.94
N ARG A 56 12.12 7.39 2.68
CA ARG A 56 12.77 7.98 1.50
C ARG A 56 11.71 8.56 0.57
N ILE A 57 11.21 7.76 -0.37
CA ILE A 57 10.29 8.22 -1.42
C ILE A 57 8.96 8.74 -0.86
N GLY A 58 8.55 8.20 0.29
CA GLY A 58 7.31 8.59 0.96
C GLY A 58 7.38 9.89 1.75
N ARG A 59 8.56 10.51 1.94
CA ARG A 59 8.66 11.81 2.60
C ARG A 59 8.56 12.93 1.58
N GLN A 60 7.66 13.90 1.80
CA GLN A 60 7.54 15.04 0.92
C GLN A 60 8.86 15.81 0.86
N LYS A 61 9.28 16.16 -0.36
CA LYS A 61 10.52 16.91 -0.59
C LYS A 61 10.35 18.42 -0.50
N GLU A 62 9.13 18.90 -0.66
CA GLU A 62 8.76 20.31 -0.64
C GLU A 62 7.52 20.53 0.23
N SER A 63 7.33 21.75 0.72
CA SER A 63 6.29 22.07 1.71
C SER A 63 4.87 21.79 1.24
N ASN A 64 4.59 21.91 -0.08
CA ASN A 64 3.27 21.64 -0.65
C ASN A 64 3.16 20.29 -1.38
N TRP A 65 4.12 19.38 -1.22
CA TRP A 65 4.20 18.12 -1.98
C TRP A 65 3.74 16.87 -1.21
N CYS A 66 2.98 17.02 -0.13
CA CYS A 66 2.35 15.89 0.57
C CYS A 66 1.53 15.01 -0.39
N TRP A 67 0.84 15.63 -1.35
CA TRP A 67 0.11 14.95 -2.40
C TRP A 67 1.02 14.18 -3.35
N ALA A 68 2.12 14.78 -3.83
CA ALA A 68 3.04 14.14 -4.75
C ALA A 68 3.78 12.96 -4.07
N ALA A 69 4.11 13.10 -2.80
CA ALA A 69 4.68 12.01 -1.99
C ALA A 69 3.68 10.86 -1.82
N SER A 70 2.41 11.16 -1.57
CA SER A 70 1.35 10.16 -1.46
C SER A 70 1.11 9.41 -2.77
N VAL A 71 1.08 10.13 -3.90
CA VAL A 71 1.00 9.54 -5.25
C VAL A 71 2.23 8.68 -5.54
N ALA A 72 3.43 9.13 -5.19
CA ALA A 72 4.65 8.36 -5.36
C ALA A 72 4.60 7.06 -4.55
N MET A 73 4.18 7.10 -3.28
CA MET A 73 4.03 5.89 -2.45
C MET A 73 3.11 4.86 -3.12
N VAL A 74 1.94 5.28 -3.58
CA VAL A 74 0.95 4.37 -4.19
C VAL A 74 1.41 3.83 -5.55
N LEU A 75 1.99 4.67 -6.41
CA LEU A 75 2.50 4.20 -7.71
C LEU A 75 3.69 3.26 -7.55
N ASN A 76 4.63 3.55 -6.65
CA ASN A 76 5.76 2.65 -6.40
C ASN A 76 5.29 1.34 -5.76
N PHE A 77 4.29 1.39 -4.86
CA PHE A 77 3.61 0.20 -4.36
C PHE A 77 3.01 -0.65 -5.48
N ALA A 78 2.45 -0.02 -6.51
CA ALA A 78 1.94 -0.68 -7.70
C ALA A 78 3.02 -1.19 -8.66
N HIS A 79 4.31 -1.10 -8.33
CA HIS A 79 5.43 -1.37 -9.22
C HIS A 79 5.54 -0.41 -10.41
N VAL A 80 5.05 0.82 -10.27
CA VAL A 80 5.27 1.93 -11.19
C VAL A 80 6.31 2.87 -10.57
N PRO A 81 7.61 2.74 -10.91
CA PRO A 81 8.66 3.53 -10.29
C PRO A 81 8.59 4.99 -10.76
N VAL A 82 8.20 5.89 -9.87
CA VAL A 82 8.09 7.34 -10.13
C VAL A 82 8.60 8.17 -8.96
N THR A 83 9.17 9.34 -9.24
CA THR A 83 9.57 10.31 -8.22
C THR A 83 8.51 11.40 -8.03
N GLN A 84 8.59 12.13 -6.91
CA GLN A 84 7.71 13.28 -6.65
C GLN A 84 7.87 14.38 -7.70
N GLU A 85 9.11 14.65 -8.14
CA GLU A 85 9.41 15.60 -9.21
C GLU A 85 8.74 15.20 -10.52
N GLN A 86 8.82 13.91 -10.91
CA GLN A 86 8.15 13.42 -12.11
C GLN A 86 6.64 13.61 -12.04
N ILE A 87 6.04 13.39 -10.85
CA ILE A 87 4.61 13.60 -10.61
C ILE A 87 4.26 15.09 -10.71
N VAL A 88 5.03 15.96 -10.07
CA VAL A 88 4.82 17.42 -10.09
C VAL A 88 4.97 17.98 -11.50
N LYS A 89 6.04 17.59 -12.20
CA LYS A 89 6.29 17.99 -13.59
C LYS A 89 5.22 17.47 -14.54
N ARG A 90 4.68 16.26 -14.32
CA ARG A 90 3.54 15.76 -15.10
C ARG A 90 2.29 16.62 -14.92
N MET A 91 2.04 17.11 -13.70
CA MET A 91 0.86 17.91 -13.39
C MET A 91 0.97 19.38 -13.77
N PHE A 92 2.15 19.98 -13.62
CA PHE A 92 2.35 21.43 -13.78
C PHE A 92 3.34 21.82 -14.88
N GLY A 93 3.94 20.85 -15.58
CA GLY A 93 4.95 21.07 -16.63
C GLY A 93 6.33 21.46 -16.11
N SER A 94 6.50 21.69 -14.80
CA SER A 94 7.73 22.13 -14.16
C SER A 94 7.77 21.70 -12.68
N ASP A 95 8.96 21.72 -12.08
CA ASP A 95 9.16 21.37 -10.67
C ASP A 95 8.82 22.59 -9.79
N VAL A 96 7.53 22.73 -9.45
CA VAL A 96 7.01 23.87 -8.67
C VAL A 96 6.44 23.41 -7.33
N ASN A 97 6.75 24.14 -6.25
CA ASN A 97 6.24 23.89 -4.90
C ASN A 97 4.78 24.36 -4.76
N ARG A 98 3.83 23.64 -5.37
CA ARG A 98 2.40 23.99 -5.41
C ARG A 98 1.52 22.87 -4.84
N PRO A 99 0.45 23.21 -4.09
CA PRO A 99 -0.54 22.22 -3.66
C PRO A 99 -1.36 21.69 -4.84
N ALA A 100 -1.98 20.53 -4.66
CA ALA A 100 -2.93 19.95 -5.61
C ALA A 100 -4.30 19.72 -4.96
N ASN A 101 -5.36 19.93 -5.72
CA ASN A 101 -6.71 19.53 -5.33
C ASN A 101 -6.97 18.04 -5.67
N MET A 102 -8.09 17.50 -5.20
CA MET A 102 -8.41 16.08 -5.35
C MET A 102 -8.43 15.59 -6.80
N LEU A 103 -8.98 16.38 -7.73
CA LEU A 103 -9.00 16.04 -9.16
C LEU A 103 -7.59 16.00 -9.76
N GLN A 104 -6.72 16.93 -9.36
CA GLN A 104 -5.32 16.95 -9.77
C GLN A 104 -4.56 15.74 -9.22
N ILE A 105 -4.84 15.31 -7.99
CA ILE A 105 -4.22 14.11 -7.41
C ILE A 105 -4.66 12.86 -8.19
N MET A 106 -5.93 12.73 -8.55
CA MET A 106 -6.40 11.63 -9.40
C MET A 106 -5.72 11.63 -10.76
N GLN A 107 -5.68 12.78 -11.44
CA GLN A 107 -4.99 12.94 -12.72
C GLN A 107 -3.50 12.61 -12.64
N ALA A 108 -2.87 12.88 -11.49
CA ALA A 108 -1.46 12.57 -11.24
C ALA A 108 -1.20 11.06 -11.14
N ILE A 109 -2.19 10.26 -10.74
CA ILE A 109 -2.10 8.79 -10.64
C ILE A 109 -2.41 8.12 -11.98
N ASP A 110 -3.27 8.73 -12.80
CA ASP A 110 -3.73 8.10 -14.02
C ASP A 110 -2.70 8.15 -15.17
N GLY A 111 -2.68 7.06 -15.94
CA GLY A 111 -1.94 6.96 -17.20
C GLY A 111 -0.47 6.57 -17.07
N TRP A 112 0.03 6.29 -15.86
CA TRP A 112 1.33 5.64 -15.72
C TRP A 112 1.27 4.17 -16.12
N ARG A 113 2.38 3.67 -16.67
CA ARG A 113 2.56 2.27 -17.08
C ARG A 113 3.95 1.80 -16.74
N SER A 114 4.07 0.54 -16.33
CA SER A 114 5.34 -0.13 -16.14
C SER A 114 5.20 -1.62 -16.49
N ARG A 115 6.30 -2.36 -16.40
CA ARG A 115 6.31 -3.82 -16.50
C ARG A 115 6.75 -4.42 -15.18
N PHE A 116 6.03 -5.44 -14.73
CA PHE A 116 6.39 -6.22 -13.56
C PHE A 116 6.11 -7.70 -13.84
N GLN A 117 7.13 -8.55 -13.66
CA GLN A 117 7.05 -10.00 -13.92
C GLN A 117 6.44 -10.35 -15.29
N GLY A 118 6.86 -9.64 -16.35
CA GLY A 118 6.38 -9.87 -17.72
C GLY A 118 4.95 -9.39 -18.01
N LYS A 119 4.27 -8.74 -17.06
CA LYS A 119 2.92 -8.16 -17.24
C LYS A 119 2.97 -6.65 -17.28
N VAL A 120 2.03 -6.05 -18.00
CA VAL A 120 1.82 -4.59 -17.98
C VAL A 120 1.06 -4.23 -16.71
N VAL A 121 1.64 -3.33 -15.92
CA VAL A 121 0.97 -2.73 -14.77
C VAL A 121 0.14 -1.54 -15.26
N VAL A 122 -1.13 -1.53 -14.90
CA VAL A 122 -2.03 -0.40 -15.11
C VAL A 122 -2.64 0.02 -13.78
N VAL A 123 -2.49 1.31 -13.47
CA VAL A 123 -3.05 1.95 -12.28
C VAL A 123 -4.20 2.86 -12.71
N LYS A 124 -5.29 2.83 -11.95
CA LYS A 124 -6.44 3.73 -12.11
C LYS A 124 -6.83 4.34 -10.78
N ALA A 125 -7.12 5.65 -10.77
CA ALA A 125 -7.67 6.35 -9.62
C ALA A 125 -9.17 6.62 -9.79
N PHE A 126 -9.89 6.70 -8.68
CA PHE A 126 -11.30 7.06 -8.62
C PHE A 126 -11.60 7.72 -7.28
N LEU A 127 -12.63 8.57 -7.24
CA LEU A 127 -13.11 9.16 -5.98
C LEU A 127 -13.79 8.10 -5.14
N GLU A 128 -13.49 8.10 -3.85
CA GLU A 128 -14.03 7.15 -2.89
C GLU A 128 -14.68 7.89 -1.71
N PRO A 129 -16.00 7.75 -1.48
CA PRO A 129 -16.65 8.41 -0.34
C PRO A 129 -16.96 7.48 0.86
N SER A 130 -16.93 6.15 0.73
CA SER A 130 -17.42 5.26 1.82
C SER A 130 -16.29 4.56 2.59
N SER A 131 -16.46 4.47 3.91
CA SER A 131 -15.54 3.73 4.78
C SER A 131 -15.52 2.25 4.43
N GLU A 132 -16.67 1.65 4.09
CA GLU A 132 -16.78 0.25 3.70
C GLU A 132 -15.96 -0.08 2.47
N GLN A 133 -15.95 0.80 1.47
CA GLN A 133 -15.16 0.59 0.26
C GLN A 133 -13.67 0.79 0.55
N ILE A 134 -13.28 1.72 1.43
CA ILE A 134 -11.88 1.80 1.91
C ILE A 134 -11.46 0.48 2.58
N LEU A 135 -12.30 -0.10 3.45
CA LEU A 135 -12.02 -1.40 4.08
C LEU A 135 -11.88 -2.52 3.03
N HIS A 136 -12.73 -2.52 2.01
CA HIS A 136 -12.66 -3.48 0.91
C HIS A 136 -11.39 -3.30 0.06
N ASP A 137 -10.99 -2.06 -0.20
CA ASP A 137 -9.76 -1.74 -0.93
C ASP A 137 -8.53 -2.28 -0.19
N LEU A 138 -8.47 -2.02 1.11
CA LEU A 138 -7.40 -2.52 1.97
C LEU A 138 -7.34 -4.05 1.99
N TYR A 139 -8.49 -4.73 1.99
CA TYR A 139 -8.56 -6.19 1.86
C TYR A 139 -7.99 -6.70 0.52
N LEU A 140 -8.15 -5.93 -0.56
CA LEU A 140 -7.59 -6.25 -1.87
C LEU A 140 -6.14 -5.77 -2.06
N ASN A 141 -5.47 -5.34 -0.98
CA ASN A 141 -4.14 -4.72 -1.00
C ASN A 141 -4.08 -3.42 -1.84
N TYR A 142 -5.18 -2.67 -1.91
CA TYR A 142 -5.23 -1.37 -2.58
C TYR A 142 -5.10 -0.24 -1.56
N PRO A 143 -3.97 0.50 -1.55
CA PRO A 143 -3.84 1.66 -0.68
C PRO A 143 -4.77 2.78 -1.17
N VAL A 144 -5.24 3.60 -0.22
CA VAL A 144 -6.17 4.71 -0.46
C VAL A 144 -5.49 6.01 -0.05
N ILE A 145 -5.59 7.06 -0.86
CA ILE A 145 -5.12 8.40 -0.45
C ILE A 145 -6.27 9.14 0.21
N LEU A 146 -6.07 9.67 1.42
CA LEU A 146 -7.01 10.59 2.06
C LEU A 146 -6.54 12.03 1.86
N ALA A 147 -7.48 12.89 1.52
CA ALA A 147 -7.31 14.34 1.59
C ALA A 147 -7.89 14.85 2.92
N LEU A 148 -7.06 15.55 3.68
CA LEU A 148 -7.39 16.09 4.99
C LEU A 148 -7.41 17.62 4.95
N LYS A 149 -8.37 18.23 5.65
CA LYS A 149 -8.36 19.67 5.90
C LYS A 149 -7.38 20.01 7.03
N VAL A 150 -6.75 21.18 6.90
CA VAL A 150 -5.97 21.83 7.95
C VAL A 150 -6.57 23.23 8.11
N GLY A 151 -7.33 23.43 9.19
CA GLY A 151 -8.26 24.56 9.29
C GLY A 151 -9.36 24.46 8.22
N ASP A 152 -9.60 25.56 7.50
CA ASP A 152 -10.67 25.65 6.49
C ASP A 152 -10.22 25.25 5.07
N LYS A 153 -8.99 24.75 4.89
CA LYS A 153 -8.44 24.40 3.57
C LYS A 153 -8.04 22.94 3.52
N ILE A 154 -8.13 22.31 2.34
CA ILE A 154 -7.43 21.05 2.08
C ILE A 154 -5.94 21.33 2.23
N GLY A 155 -5.32 20.70 3.22
CA GLY A 155 -3.95 21.02 3.62
C GLY A 155 -3.00 19.83 3.60
N HIS A 156 -3.53 18.60 3.66
CA HIS A 156 -2.67 17.42 3.79
C HIS A 156 -3.20 16.21 3.03
N ALA A 157 -2.28 15.37 2.55
CA ALA A 157 -2.59 14.10 1.92
C ALA A 157 -1.80 12.99 2.60
N VAL A 158 -2.47 11.90 2.94
CA VAL A 158 -1.87 10.72 3.59
C VAL A 158 -2.34 9.43 2.91
N VAL A 159 -1.58 8.34 3.05
CA VAL A 159 -1.92 7.05 2.44
C VAL A 159 -2.41 6.06 3.50
N VAL A 160 -3.65 5.62 3.42
CA VAL A 160 -4.19 4.55 4.27
C VAL A 160 -3.61 3.22 3.81
N THR A 161 -3.08 2.47 4.77
CA THR A 161 -2.47 1.15 4.55
C THR A 161 -3.08 0.05 5.38
N ALA A 162 -3.79 0.40 6.46
CA ALA A 162 -4.62 -0.53 7.21
C ALA A 162 -5.76 0.22 7.92
N ALA A 163 -6.72 -0.51 8.45
CA ALA A 163 -7.79 -0.01 9.29
C ALA A 163 -8.09 -1.03 10.38
N LYS A 164 -8.51 -0.52 11.54
CA LYS A 164 -9.18 -1.32 12.57
C LYS A 164 -10.65 -0.93 12.56
N PHE A 165 -11.55 -1.90 12.69
CA PHE A 165 -12.98 -1.65 12.78
C PHE A 165 -13.67 -2.70 13.65
N THR A 166 -14.84 -2.33 14.17
CA THR A 166 -15.74 -3.23 14.89
C THR A 166 -17.03 -3.40 14.12
N GLU A 167 -17.53 -4.63 14.04
CA GLU A 167 -18.85 -4.91 13.47
C GLU A 167 -19.94 -4.66 14.51
N VAL A 168 -20.84 -3.71 14.19
CA VAL A 168 -21.95 -3.29 15.05
C VAL A 168 -23.23 -3.34 14.22
N ASN A 169 -24.21 -4.15 14.64
CA ASN A 169 -25.51 -4.30 13.96
C ASN A 169 -25.42 -4.60 12.45
N GLY A 170 -24.39 -5.34 12.03
CA GLY A 170 -24.13 -5.67 10.62
C GLY A 170 -23.40 -4.59 9.83
N GLY A 171 -23.18 -3.40 10.41
CA GLY A 171 -22.33 -2.34 9.86
C GLY A 171 -20.88 -2.47 10.33
N LYS A 172 -19.94 -1.89 9.57
CA LYS A 172 -18.51 -1.84 9.92
C LYS A 172 -18.16 -0.44 10.42
N GLN A 173 -18.02 -0.28 11.73
CA GLN A 173 -17.61 0.98 12.33
C GLN A 173 -16.08 1.05 12.41
N VAL A 174 -15.46 1.97 11.68
CA VAL A 174 -14.00 2.15 11.71
C VAL A 174 -13.57 2.74 13.05
N ASP A 175 -12.65 2.03 13.73
CA ASP A 175 -12.02 2.46 14.98
C ASP A 175 -10.87 3.43 14.71
N TYR A 176 -10.02 3.14 13.72
CA TYR A 176 -8.97 4.04 13.24
C TYR A 176 -8.45 3.58 11.87
N PHE A 177 -7.84 4.51 11.14
CA PHE A 177 -7.00 4.19 9.99
C PHE A 177 -5.51 4.24 10.36
N LEU A 178 -4.73 3.27 9.88
CA LEU A 178 -3.27 3.35 9.88
C LEU A 178 -2.81 3.99 8.57
N VAL A 179 -2.18 5.16 8.69
CA VAL A 179 -1.79 5.98 7.56
C VAL A 179 -0.27 6.11 7.44
N ARG A 180 0.18 6.44 6.22
CA ARG A 180 1.51 6.92 5.91
C ARG A 180 1.46 8.43 5.71
N ASP A 181 2.01 9.15 6.68
CA ASP A 181 2.16 10.59 6.67
C ASP A 181 3.46 10.97 5.93
N PRO A 182 3.37 11.73 4.82
CA PRO A 182 4.54 12.17 4.09
C PRO A 182 5.29 13.32 4.77
N TRP A 183 4.75 13.97 5.80
CA TRP A 183 5.38 15.13 6.43
C TRP A 183 6.76 14.75 7.02
N PRO A 184 7.85 15.50 6.74
CA PRO A 184 9.21 15.01 7.00
C PRO A 184 9.50 14.79 8.49
N ASN A 185 8.92 15.63 9.34
CA ASN A 185 9.18 15.66 10.77
C ASN A 185 8.19 14.81 11.58
N ASN A 186 7.14 14.25 10.94
CA ASN A 186 6.20 13.35 11.61
C ASN A 186 6.68 11.90 11.50
N PRO A 187 6.32 11.01 12.44
CA PRO A 187 6.37 9.57 12.19
C PRO A 187 5.65 9.24 10.89
N SER A 188 6.25 8.41 10.03
CA SER A 188 5.57 8.08 8.77
C SER A 188 4.33 7.25 9.06
N GLU A 189 4.41 6.27 9.94
CA GLU A 189 3.23 5.57 10.39
C GLU A 189 2.51 6.38 11.46
N ALA A 190 1.23 6.66 11.26
CA ALA A 190 0.39 7.33 12.23
C ALA A 190 -1.00 6.71 12.26
N ARG A 191 -1.71 6.90 13.37
CA ARG A 191 -3.14 6.55 13.47
C ARG A 191 -3.97 7.80 13.21
N LEU A 192 -4.91 7.68 12.30
CA LEU A 192 -6.00 8.63 12.15
C LEU A 192 -7.15 8.13 13.01
N GLU A 193 -7.32 8.77 14.17
CA GLU A 193 -8.34 8.43 15.17
C GLU A 193 -9.71 9.05 14.81
N PRO A 194 -10.83 8.52 15.31
CA PRO A 194 -12.18 8.95 14.92
C PRO A 194 -12.48 10.45 15.05
N PRO A 195 -11.98 11.17 16.08
CA PRO A 195 -12.16 12.63 16.15
C PRO A 195 -11.61 13.40 14.95
N LEU A 196 -10.65 12.84 14.22
CA LEU A 196 -10.04 13.42 13.02
C LEU A 196 -10.76 13.01 11.72
N PHE A 197 -11.74 12.10 11.77
CA PHE A 197 -12.48 11.70 10.56
C PHE A 197 -13.29 12.86 9.96
N LYS A 198 -13.73 13.81 10.79
CA LYS A 198 -14.38 15.06 10.33
C LYS A 198 -13.48 15.94 9.47
N ASP A 199 -12.17 15.67 9.48
CA ASP A 199 -11.17 16.38 8.70
C ASP A 199 -10.91 15.71 7.35
N ILE A 200 -11.43 14.50 7.13
CA ILE A 200 -11.43 13.86 5.81
C ILE A 200 -12.41 14.60 4.91
N VAL A 201 -11.87 15.22 3.86
CA VAL A 201 -12.66 15.94 2.84
C VAL A 201 -12.84 15.13 1.56
N GLY A 202 -12.14 13.99 1.45
CA GLY A 202 -12.29 13.05 0.36
C GLY A 202 -11.25 11.94 0.42
N ALA A 203 -11.53 10.85 -0.30
CA ALA A 203 -10.59 9.76 -0.51
C ALA A 203 -10.45 9.45 -2.00
N ILE A 204 -9.28 8.94 -2.36
CA ILE A 204 -8.96 8.48 -3.71
C ILE A 204 -8.58 7.02 -3.61
N GLY A 205 -9.46 6.16 -4.14
CA GLY A 205 -9.18 4.75 -4.31
C GLY A 205 -8.25 4.53 -5.50
N VAL A 206 -7.39 3.51 -5.40
CA VAL A 206 -6.46 3.16 -6.47
C VAL A 206 -6.57 1.67 -6.81
N ARG A 207 -6.90 1.36 -8.07
CA ARG A 207 -6.92 -0.02 -8.58
C ARG A 207 -5.65 -0.32 -9.34
N ILE A 208 -5.04 -1.45 -8.99
CA ILE A 208 -3.85 -1.97 -9.66
C ILE A 208 -4.24 -3.24 -10.40
N SER A 209 -3.95 -3.28 -11.71
CA SER A 209 -4.20 -4.46 -12.55
C SER A 209 -2.94 -4.88 -13.30
N LEU A 210 -2.72 -6.18 -13.39
CA LEU A 210 -1.65 -6.79 -14.18
C LEU A 210 -2.28 -7.45 -15.42
N ARG A 211 -1.95 -6.95 -16.61
CA ARG A 211 -2.48 -7.46 -17.88
C ARG A 211 -1.42 -8.25 -18.63
N LYS A 212 -1.84 -9.37 -19.25
CA LYS A 212 -1.06 -9.99 -20.33
C LYS A 212 -1.19 -9.09 -21.56
N GLU A 213 -0.13 -9.01 -22.35
CA GLU A 213 -0.15 -8.30 -23.64
C GLU A 213 -1.02 -9.04 -24.66
#